data_AF-A0A4P6YH76-F1
#
_entry.id   AF-A0A4P6YH76-F1
#
_cell.length_a   1.000
_cell.length_b   1.000
_cell.length_c   1.000
_cell.angle_alpha   90.00
_cell.angle_beta   90.00
_cell.angle_gamma   90.00
#
_symmetry.space_group_name_H-M   'P 1'
#
loop_
_entity.id
_entity.type
_entity.pdbx_description
1 polymer ?
#
loop_
_entity_poly.entity_id
_entity_poly.type
_entity_poly.pdbx_seq_one_letter_code
_entity_poly.pdbx_strand_id
1 'polypeptide(L)' 'MEQSKSKVKIIDNKATLSVGGLSKGIYVLKIFINDQTESHQIIVE' A
#
# COMPACT_ATOMS: atom_id res chain seq x y z
N MET A 1 -19.58 1.99 -6.06
CA MET A 1 -18.71 3.11 -5.62
C MET A 1 -17.28 2.61 -5.78
N GLU A 2 -16.55 3.07 -6.80
CA GLU A 2 -15.14 2.71 -6.95
C GLU A 2 -14.37 3.26 -5.76
N GLN A 3 -13.75 2.37 -4.99
CA GLN A 3 -12.84 2.72 -3.92
C GLN A 3 -11.70 3.54 -4.56
N SER A 4 -11.62 4.84 -4.26
CA SER A 4 -10.58 5.73 -4.78
C SER A 4 -9.23 5.09 -4.51
N LYS A 5 -8.58 4.58 -5.57
CA LYS A 5 -7.22 4.05 -5.49
C LYS A 5 -6.32 5.24 -5.22
N SER A 6 -5.86 5.39 -3.99
CA SER A 6 -4.84 6.37 -3.63
C SER A 6 -3.59 6.08 -4.47
N LYS A 7 -3.24 6.99 -5.40
CA LYS A 7 -2.03 6.87 -6.21
C LYS A 7 -0.85 7.39 -5.39
N VAL A 8 0.13 6.52 -5.12
CA VAL A 8 1.39 6.90 -4.48
C VAL A 8 2.45 7.05 -5.57
N LYS A 9 3.15 8.19 -5.58
CA LYS A 9 4.28 8.42 -6.49
C LYS A 9 5.55 7.79 -5.88
N ILE A 10 6.28 7.03 -6.68
CA ILE A 10 7.61 6.52 -6.33
C ILE A 10 8.65 7.56 -6.77
N ILE A 11 9.53 7.97 -5.86
CA ILE A 11 10.64 8.90 -6.12
C ILE A 11 11.91 8.24 -5.57
N ASP A 12 12.95 8.11 -6.39
CA ASP A 12 14.22 7.47 -6.01
C ASP A 12 14.05 6.07 -5.39
N ASN A 13 13.18 5.25 -5.99
CA ASN A 13 12.79 3.92 -5.50
C ASN A 13 12.20 3.90 -4.07
N LYS A 14 11.74 5.04 -3.57
CA LYS A 14 11.08 5.19 -2.27
C LYS A 14 9.65 5.67 -2.47
N ALA A 15 8.77 5.14 -1.62
CA ALA A 15 7.39 5.57 -1.52
C ALA A 15 6.97 5.50 -0.06
N THR A 16 6.12 6.44 0.36
CA THR A 16 5.55 6.46 1.70
C THR A 16 4.04 6.30 1.57
N LEU A 17 3.50 5.28 2.24
CA LEU A 17 2.07 5.08 2.42
C LEU A 17 1.74 5.44 3.88
N SER A 18 0.91 6.46 4.09
CA SER A 18 0.36 6.70 5.43
C SER A 18 -0.78 5.72 5.69
N VAL A 19 -0.64 4.93 6.75
CA VAL A 19 -1.69 4.02 7.24
C VAL A 19 -2.48 4.63 8.41
N GLY A 20 -2.17 5.87 8.78
CA GLY A 20 -2.89 6.61 9.81
C GLY A 20 -4.35 6.83 9.41
N GLY A 21 -5.27 6.46 10.31
CA GLY A 21 -6.72 6.55 10.06
C GLY A 21 -7.35 5.27 9.50
N LEU A 22 -6.56 4.24 9.19
CA LEU A 22 -7.10 2.90 8.96
C LEU A 22 -7.53 2.27 10.29
N SER A 23 -8.66 1.56 10.29
CA SER A 23 -9.09 0.77 11.45
C SER A 23 -8.07 -0.31 11.75
N LYS A 24 -7.97 -0.72 13.02
CA LYS A 24 -7.11 -1.82 13.46
C LYS A 24 -7.40 -3.08 12.65
N GLY A 25 -6.36 -3.79 12.23
CA GLY A 25 -6.50 -5.00 11.43
C GLY A 25 -5.27 -5.35 10.62
N ILE A 26 -5.39 -6.43 9.85
CA ILE A 26 -4.34 -6.92 8.94
C ILE A 26 -4.65 -6.45 7.53
N TYR A 27 -3.71 -5.72 6.95
CA TYR A 27 -3.77 -5.20 5.58
C TYR A 27 -2.71 -5.88 4.72
N VAL A 28 -2.95 -5.97 3.41
CA VAL A 28 -1.99 -6.48 2.45
C VAL A 28 -1.57 -5.36 1.51
N LEU A 29 -0.31 -4.94 1.62
CA LEU A 29 0.33 -4.06 0.65
C LEU A 29 0.77 -4.91 -0.55
N LYS A 30 0.29 -4.56 -1.74
CA LYS A 30 0.73 -5.18 -3.01
C LYS A 30 1.55 -4.18 -3.81
N ILE A 31 2.76 -4.56 -4.17
CA ILE A 31 3.68 -3.76 -4.98
C ILE A 31 3.82 -4.44 -6.34
N PHE A 32 3.58 -3.68 -7.42
CA PHE A 32 3.67 -4.18 -8.79
C PHE A 32 4.95 -3.64 -9.43
N ILE A 33 5.89 -4.53 -9.77
CA ILE A 33 7.19 -4.19 -10.38
C ILE A 33 7.42 -5.14 -11.56
N ASN A 34 7.58 -4.62 -12.78
CA ASN A 34 7.88 -5.41 -13.98
C ASN A 34 6.97 -6.65 -14.12
N ASP A 35 5.65 -6.45 -14.04
CA ASP A 35 4.60 -7.49 -14.09
C ASP A 35 4.63 -8.53 -12.95
N GLN A 36 5.55 -8.40 -11.99
CA GLN A 36 5.57 -9.20 -10.77
C GLN A 36 4.83 -8.48 -9.64
N THR A 37 4.20 -9.26 -8.77
CA THR A 37 3.51 -8.77 -7.59
C THR A 37 4.23 -9.24 -6.33
N GLU A 38 4.76 -8.31 -5.56
CA GLU A 38 5.21 -8.55 -4.19
C GLU A 38 4.09 -8.21 -3.21
N SER A 39 3.92 -9.01 -2.17
CA SER A 39 2.86 -8.84 -1.18
C SER A 39 3.44 -8.84 0.23
N HIS A 40 3.09 -7.83 1.02
CA HIS A 40 3.53 -7.67 2.40
C HIS A 40 2.33 -7.46 3.31
N GLN A 41 2.33 -8.15 4.46
CA GLN A 41 1.32 -7.93 5.49
C GLN A 41 1.73 -6.75 6.38
N ILE A 42 0.76 -5.90 6.68
CA ILE A 42 0.89 -4.77 7.58
C ILE A 42 -0.15 -4.93 8.67
N ILE A 43 0.28 -4.89 9.93
CA ILE A 43 -0.59 -4.91 11.10
C ILE A 43 -0.79 -3.46 11.54
N VAL A 44 -2.04 -3.03 11.60
CA VAL A 44 -2.43 -1.72 12.15
C VAL A 44 -3.03 -1.97 13.54
N GLU A 45 -2.42 -1.37 14.56
CA GLU A 45 -2.80 -1.48 15.98
C GLU A 45 -3.40 -0.20 16.54
#